data_AF-A0A1Y0DCJ7-F1
#
_entry.id   AF-A0A1Y0DCJ7-F1
#
_cell.length_a   1.000
_cell.length_b   1.000
_cell.length_c   1.000
_cell.angle_alpha   90.00
_cell.angle_beta   90.00
_cell.angle_gamma   90.00
#
_symmetry.space_group_name_H-M   'P 1'
#
loop_
_entity.id
_entity.type
_entity.pdbx_description
1 polymer ?
#
loop_
_entity_poly.entity_id
_entity_poly.type
_entity_poly.pdbx_seq_one_letter_code
_entity_poly.pdbx_strand_id
1 'polypeptide(L)'
;DFIPTVLDRSVIDTWYKSDDEESFNMSRMLIREEGLLCGGSSGTAMAAAVNMAKELKEGQRCVVILPDSIRDYMSKFLNDKWMVDKGFLREEDIMVKKPWWWNLRLQGLNLSAPLTILPTVTCQKTIKILKDKGFDQAPVVDEAGLILGMVTLGNVLASILAGKIKLSDPVSK
;
A
#
# COMPACT_ATOMS: atom_id res chain seq x y z
N ASP A 1 -27.19 -15.63 15.95
CA ASP A 1 -27.97 -16.83 15.52
C ASP A 1 -29.42 -16.82 16.00
N PHE A 2 -29.99 -15.65 16.31
CA PHE A 2 -31.39 -15.46 16.72
C PHE A 2 -31.99 -14.25 15.97
N ILE A 3 -33.30 -14.02 16.10
CA ILE A 3 -34.00 -12.88 15.48
C ILE A 3 -34.13 -11.75 16.51
N PRO A 4 -33.54 -10.56 16.29
CA PRO A 4 -33.66 -9.43 17.23
C PRO A 4 -35.10 -8.93 17.36
N THR A 5 -35.50 -8.48 18.55
CA THR A 5 -36.85 -7.95 18.82
C THR A 5 -37.21 -6.73 17.96
N VAL A 6 -36.20 -5.93 17.58
CA VAL A 6 -36.39 -4.72 16.76
C VAL A 6 -36.47 -5.01 15.25
N LEU A 7 -36.24 -6.26 14.82
CA LEU A 7 -36.30 -6.64 13.41
C LEU A 7 -37.73 -7.04 13.02
N ASP A 8 -38.45 -6.13 12.38
CA ASP A 8 -39.72 -6.46 11.71
C ASP A 8 -39.44 -7.02 10.32
N ARG A 9 -39.69 -8.33 10.13
CA ARG A 9 -39.49 -8.99 8.83
C ARG A 9 -40.69 -8.84 7.90
N SER A 10 -41.84 -8.36 8.38
CA SER A 10 -43.07 -8.25 7.58
C SER A 10 -42.99 -7.13 6.54
N VAL A 11 -42.11 -6.14 6.77
CA VAL A 11 -41.84 -5.02 5.87
C VAL A 11 -40.71 -5.28 4.88
N ILE A 12 -40.16 -6.50 4.85
CA ILE A 12 -39.04 -6.88 3.97
C ILE A 12 -39.58 -7.77 2.86
N ASP A 13 -39.58 -7.26 1.63
CA ASP A 13 -40.08 -7.98 0.46
C ASP A 13 -39.19 -9.18 0.09
N THR A 14 -37.87 -8.96 0.07
CA THR A 14 -36.90 -9.95 -0.41
C THR A 14 -35.62 -9.93 0.43
N TRP A 15 -35.04 -11.10 0.63
CA TRP A 15 -33.75 -11.28 1.27
C TRP A 15 -32.69 -11.72 0.26
N TYR A 16 -31.52 -11.10 0.31
CA TYR A 16 -30.34 -11.52 -0.43
C TYR A 16 -29.32 -12.14 0.52
N LYS A 17 -28.70 -13.24 0.13
CA LYS A 17 -27.60 -13.88 0.87
C LYS A 17 -26.30 -13.56 0.15
N SER A 18 -25.46 -12.78 0.81
CA SER A 18 -24.10 -12.47 0.36
C SER A 18 -23.09 -13.39 1.05
N ASP A 19 -21.90 -13.48 0.44
CA ASP A 19 -20.71 -14.01 1.07
C ASP A 19 -19.66 -12.92 1.30
N ASP A 20 -18.60 -13.27 2.03
CA ASP A 20 -17.51 -12.35 2.36
C ASP A 20 -16.69 -11.95 1.12
N GLU A 21 -16.50 -12.86 0.16
CA GLU A 21 -15.71 -12.60 -1.05
C GLU A 21 -16.35 -11.51 -1.91
N GLU A 22 -17.64 -11.66 -2.23
CA GLU A 22 -18.42 -10.68 -2.98
C GLU A 22 -18.46 -9.34 -2.24
N SER A 23 -18.70 -9.38 -0.92
CA SER A 23 -18.81 -8.17 -0.09
C SER A 23 -17.52 -7.36 -0.08
N PHE A 24 -16.38 -7.98 0.16
CA PHE A 24 -15.10 -7.28 0.25
C PHE A 24 -14.62 -6.79 -1.12
N ASN A 25 -14.80 -7.58 -2.18
CA ASN A 25 -14.45 -7.15 -3.53
C ASN A 25 -15.32 -5.97 -3.98
N MET A 26 -16.63 -6.00 -3.71
CA MET A 26 -17.52 -4.87 -4.00
C MET A 26 -17.16 -3.62 -3.19
N SER A 27 -16.82 -3.77 -1.91
CA SER A 27 -16.37 -2.63 -1.08
C SER A 27 -15.08 -2.01 -1.64
N ARG A 28 -14.14 -2.82 -2.12
CA ARG A 28 -12.91 -2.33 -2.76
C ARG A 28 -13.19 -1.65 -4.10
N MET A 29 -14.18 -2.12 -4.86
CA MET A 29 -14.64 -1.47 -6.08
C MET A 29 -15.26 -0.10 -5.80
N LEU A 30 -16.13 0.02 -4.79
CA LEU A 30 -16.70 1.31 -4.36
C LEU A 30 -15.61 2.35 -4.03
N ILE A 31 -14.56 1.93 -3.34
CA ILE A 31 -13.43 2.80 -3.02
C ILE A 31 -12.68 3.21 -4.29
N ARG A 32 -12.40 2.25 -5.17
CA ARG A 32 -11.54 2.44 -6.36
C ARG A 32 -12.22 3.24 -7.45
N GLU A 33 -13.47 2.95 -7.74
CA GLU A 33 -14.20 3.48 -8.90
C GLU A 33 -15.05 4.69 -8.53
N GLU A 34 -15.62 4.74 -7.31
CA GLU A 34 -16.52 5.82 -6.88
C GLU A 34 -15.91 6.75 -5.80
N GLY A 35 -14.74 6.39 -5.25
CA GLY A 35 -14.09 7.18 -4.19
C GLY A 35 -14.82 7.14 -2.84
N LEU A 36 -15.73 6.18 -2.64
CA LEU A 36 -16.51 6.04 -1.41
C LEU A 36 -15.73 5.19 -0.40
N LEU A 37 -15.22 5.84 0.64
CA LEU A 37 -14.37 5.24 1.67
C LEU A 37 -15.18 4.46 2.72
N CYS A 38 -15.91 3.43 2.29
CA CYS A 38 -16.86 2.66 3.10
C CYS A 38 -16.37 1.28 3.56
N GLY A 39 -16.98 0.73 4.62
CA GLY A 39 -16.64 -0.58 5.17
C GLY A 39 -17.26 -1.77 4.42
N GLY A 40 -16.95 -2.99 4.87
CA GLY A 40 -17.31 -4.23 4.16
C GLY A 40 -18.82 -4.46 4.01
N SER A 41 -19.62 -4.03 5.00
CA SER A 41 -21.09 -4.12 4.95
C SER A 41 -21.70 -3.25 3.84
N SER A 42 -21.01 -2.18 3.47
CA SER A 42 -21.39 -1.33 2.34
C SER A 42 -21.18 -2.06 1.01
N GLY A 43 -20.10 -2.84 0.92
CA GLY A 43 -19.88 -3.77 -0.20
C GLY A 43 -20.96 -4.83 -0.29
N THR A 44 -21.37 -5.44 0.83
CA THR A 44 -22.51 -6.37 0.88
C THR A 44 -23.80 -5.74 0.36
N ALA A 45 -24.14 -4.54 0.84
CA ALA A 45 -25.35 -3.83 0.44
C ALA A 45 -25.34 -3.49 -1.06
N MET A 46 -24.18 -3.03 -1.57
CA MET A 46 -24.03 -2.72 -2.99
C MET A 46 -24.05 -3.97 -3.87
N ALA A 47 -23.45 -5.08 -3.43
CA ALA A 47 -23.49 -6.35 -4.14
C ALA A 47 -24.93 -6.87 -4.30
N ALA A 48 -25.72 -6.82 -3.22
CA ALA A 48 -27.14 -7.11 -3.28
C ALA A 48 -27.87 -6.13 -4.23
N ALA A 49 -27.57 -4.83 -4.13
CA ALA A 49 -28.22 -3.80 -4.92
C ALA A 49 -27.97 -3.98 -6.42
N VAL A 50 -26.74 -4.26 -6.87
CA VAL A 50 -26.45 -4.45 -8.30
C VAL A 50 -27.13 -5.71 -8.87
N ASN A 51 -27.35 -6.73 -8.05
CA ASN A 51 -28.08 -7.93 -8.46
C ASN A 51 -29.59 -7.67 -8.55
N MET A 52 -30.18 -7.01 -7.55
CA MET A 52 -31.61 -6.68 -7.53
C MET A 52 -31.98 -5.59 -8.55
N ALA A 53 -31.09 -4.63 -8.79
CA ALA A 53 -31.33 -3.52 -9.71
C ALA A 53 -31.44 -3.97 -11.18
N LYS A 54 -31.07 -5.21 -11.52
CA LYS A 54 -31.31 -5.80 -12.85
C LYS A 54 -32.79 -5.89 -13.22
N GLU A 55 -33.69 -5.89 -12.22
CA GLU A 55 -35.14 -5.91 -12.42
C GLU A 55 -35.73 -4.52 -12.66
N LEU A 56 -34.94 -3.46 -12.39
CA LEU A 56 -35.38 -2.08 -12.60
C LEU A 56 -35.32 -1.70 -14.07
N LYS A 57 -36.24 -0.82 -14.47
CA LYS A 57 -36.31 -0.18 -15.78
C LYS A 57 -35.68 1.20 -15.73
N GLU A 58 -35.33 1.70 -16.91
CA GLU A 58 -34.84 3.08 -17.07
C GLU A 58 -35.80 4.10 -16.42
N GLY A 59 -35.24 5.07 -15.70
CA GLY A 59 -35.98 6.07 -14.94
C GLY A 59 -36.37 5.67 -13.52
N GLN A 60 -36.24 4.38 -13.14
CA GLN A 60 -36.39 3.95 -11.75
C GLN A 60 -35.12 4.19 -10.93
N ARG A 61 -35.26 4.27 -9.60
CA ARG A 61 -34.16 4.58 -8.68
C ARG A 61 -34.06 3.55 -7.57
N CYS A 62 -32.84 3.10 -7.29
CA CYS A 62 -32.49 2.28 -6.14
C CYS A 62 -31.66 3.12 -5.17
N VAL A 63 -31.91 3.01 -3.86
CA VAL A 63 -31.11 3.66 -2.82
C VAL A 63 -30.42 2.58 -2.01
N VAL A 64 -29.12 2.76 -1.76
CA VAL A 64 -28.28 1.82 -1.01
C VAL A 64 -27.72 2.52 0.22
N ILE A 65 -27.80 1.87 1.38
CA ILE A 65 -27.24 2.40 2.63
C ILE A 65 -25.83 1.86 2.82
N LEU A 66 -24.87 2.76 3.00
CA LEU A 66 -23.46 2.46 3.27
C LEU A 66 -23.19 2.78 4.75
N PRO A 67 -23.15 1.78 5.65
CA PRO A 67 -23.28 2.03 7.09
C PRO A 67 -22.10 2.73 7.75
N ASP A 68 -20.88 2.47 7.29
CA ASP A 68 -19.66 2.85 7.97
C ASP A 68 -18.47 3.12 7.03
N SER A 69 -17.36 3.57 7.62
CA SER A 69 -16.14 3.94 6.90
C SER A 69 -15.08 2.85 6.89
N ILE A 70 -14.07 2.97 6.03
CA ILE A 70 -12.90 2.06 5.98
C ILE A 70 -12.02 2.05 7.23
N ARG A 71 -12.15 3.02 8.14
CA ARG A 71 -11.22 3.23 9.27
C ARG A 71 -10.96 1.96 10.07
N ASP A 72 -12.00 1.19 10.33
CA ASP A 72 -11.93 0.02 11.21
C ASP A 72 -11.42 -1.24 10.47
N TYR A 73 -11.08 -1.11 9.18
CA TYR A 73 -10.73 -2.20 8.26
C TYR A 73 -9.37 -2.05 7.57
N MET A 74 -8.56 -1.06 7.98
CA MET A 74 -7.23 -0.77 7.41
C MET A 74 -6.32 -2.00 7.29
N SER A 75 -6.36 -2.89 8.29
CA SER A 75 -5.56 -4.12 8.34
C SER A 75 -6.29 -5.38 7.86
N LYS A 76 -7.54 -5.25 7.39
CA LYS A 76 -8.40 -6.36 6.94
C LYS A 76 -8.61 -6.31 5.43
N PHE A 77 -9.85 -6.20 4.95
CA PHE A 77 -10.16 -6.29 3.52
C PHE A 77 -9.46 -5.23 2.66
N LEU A 78 -9.07 -4.09 3.24
CA LEU A 78 -8.28 -3.07 2.56
C LEU A 78 -6.85 -3.54 2.24
N ASN A 79 -6.32 -4.48 3.01
CA ASN A 79 -4.99 -5.06 2.85
C ASN A 79 -5.03 -6.27 1.91
N ASP A 80 -4.33 -6.19 0.78
CA ASP A 80 -4.25 -7.26 -0.22
C ASP A 80 -3.71 -8.57 0.36
N LYS A 81 -2.70 -8.49 1.23
CA LYS A 81 -2.14 -9.68 1.87
C LYS A 81 -3.19 -10.38 2.73
N TRP A 82 -3.98 -9.62 3.49
CA TRP A 82 -5.05 -10.20 4.29
C TRP A 82 -6.13 -10.85 3.42
N MET A 83 -6.50 -10.21 2.30
CA MET A 83 -7.45 -10.77 1.33
C MET A 83 -6.96 -12.10 0.74
N VAL A 84 -5.68 -12.17 0.36
CA VAL A 84 -5.04 -13.41 -0.14
C VAL A 84 -4.97 -14.47 0.95
N ASP A 85 -4.50 -14.12 2.15
CA ASP A 85 -4.39 -15.04 3.28
C ASP A 85 -5.77 -15.63 3.69
N LYS A 86 -6.87 -14.90 3.43
CA LYS A 86 -8.25 -15.35 3.65
C LYS A 86 -8.90 -16.03 2.45
N GLY A 87 -8.26 -16.03 1.28
CA GLY A 87 -8.79 -16.64 0.06
C GLY A 87 -9.85 -15.82 -0.66
N PHE A 88 -10.06 -14.54 -0.31
CA PHE A 88 -11.01 -13.64 -0.99
C PHE A 88 -10.42 -12.94 -2.21
N LEU A 89 -9.11 -13.11 -2.42
CA LEU A 89 -8.38 -12.61 -3.56
C LEU A 89 -7.33 -13.66 -3.95
N ARG A 90 -7.32 -14.06 -5.21
CA ARG A 90 -6.30 -15.00 -5.70
C ARG A 90 -5.07 -14.23 -6.13
N GLU A 91 -3.88 -14.77 -5.88
CA GLU A 91 -2.64 -14.13 -6.32
C GLU A 91 -2.65 -13.88 -7.84
N GLU A 92 -3.18 -14.82 -8.61
CA GLU A 92 -3.35 -14.69 -10.07
C GLU A 92 -4.15 -13.44 -10.48
N ASP A 93 -5.21 -13.08 -9.75
CA ASP A 93 -6.03 -11.90 -10.05
C ASP A 93 -5.26 -10.60 -9.82
N ILE A 94 -4.31 -10.62 -8.87
CA ILE A 94 -3.37 -9.51 -8.65
C ILE A 94 -2.37 -9.44 -9.81
N MET A 95 -1.86 -10.59 -10.24
CA MET A 95 -0.81 -10.71 -11.26
C MET A 95 -1.27 -10.29 -12.66
N VAL A 96 -2.53 -10.55 -13.03
CA VAL A 96 -3.10 -10.14 -14.34
C VAL A 96 -3.03 -8.62 -14.55
N LYS A 97 -3.04 -7.83 -13.46
CA LYS A 97 -2.98 -6.37 -13.52
C LYS A 97 -1.55 -5.81 -13.45
N LYS A 98 -0.52 -6.66 -13.36
CA LYS A 98 0.86 -6.21 -13.19
C LYS A 98 1.55 -5.91 -14.53
N PRO A 99 2.46 -4.92 -14.58
CA PRO A 99 3.24 -4.64 -15.77
C PRO A 99 4.13 -5.83 -16.20
N TRP A 100 4.55 -5.83 -17.46
CA TRP A 100 5.42 -6.85 -18.07
C TRP A 100 6.71 -7.15 -17.27
N TRP A 101 7.23 -6.18 -16.52
CA TRP A 101 8.47 -6.30 -15.75
C TRP A 101 8.29 -6.91 -14.36
N TRP A 102 7.07 -7.18 -13.91
CA TRP A 102 6.78 -7.59 -12.53
C TRP A 102 7.46 -8.89 -12.11
N ASN A 103 7.59 -9.85 -13.03
CA ASN A 103 8.24 -11.14 -12.79
C ASN A 103 9.74 -11.13 -13.11
N LEU A 104 10.30 -9.99 -13.52
CA LEU A 104 11.73 -9.89 -13.78
C LEU A 104 12.48 -9.90 -12.46
N ARG A 105 13.58 -10.65 -12.42
CA ARG A 105 14.47 -10.69 -11.26
C ARG A 105 15.20 -9.36 -11.14
N LEU A 106 15.47 -8.92 -9.91
CA LEU A 106 16.28 -7.72 -9.64
C LEU A 106 17.67 -7.78 -10.32
N GLN A 107 18.23 -8.97 -10.52
CA GLN A 107 19.47 -9.17 -11.28
C GLN A 107 19.39 -8.64 -12.72
N GLY A 108 18.21 -8.63 -13.34
CA GLY A 108 17.99 -8.08 -14.68
C GLY A 108 18.16 -6.56 -14.77
N LEU A 109 18.21 -5.86 -13.64
CA LEU A 109 18.52 -4.43 -13.59
C LEU A 109 20.01 -4.11 -13.81
N ASN A 110 20.88 -5.14 -13.93
CA ASN A 110 22.33 -4.98 -14.10
C ASN A 110 22.94 -3.97 -13.12
N LEU A 111 22.57 -4.08 -11.84
CA LEU A 111 22.98 -3.16 -10.79
C LEU A 111 24.51 -3.19 -10.63
N SER A 112 25.13 -2.01 -10.60
CA SER A 112 26.55 -1.87 -10.30
C SER A 112 26.79 -2.02 -8.79
N ALA A 113 27.89 -2.67 -8.42
CA ALA A 113 28.30 -2.73 -7.02
C ALA A 113 28.52 -1.30 -6.49
N PRO A 114 27.79 -0.89 -5.44
CA PRO A 114 27.91 0.46 -4.92
C PRO A 114 29.25 0.62 -4.19
N LEU A 115 29.81 1.82 -4.27
CA LEU A 115 30.90 2.23 -3.39
C LEU A 115 30.39 2.29 -1.94
N THR A 116 31.12 1.69 -1.01
CA THR A 116 30.82 1.75 0.43
C THR A 116 31.75 2.71 1.17
N ILE A 117 31.28 3.25 2.29
CA ILE A 117 32.03 4.19 3.14
C ILE A 117 31.96 3.71 4.60
N LEU A 118 33.09 3.74 5.31
CA LEU A 118 33.13 3.43 6.74
C LEU A 118 32.45 4.54 7.55
N PRO A 119 31.74 4.23 8.65
CA PRO A 119 31.05 5.23 9.48
C PRO A 119 31.98 6.32 10.05
N THR A 120 33.27 6.01 10.21
CA THR A 120 34.31 6.90 10.75
C THR A 120 34.84 7.91 9.73
N VAL A 121 34.50 7.77 8.44
CA VAL A 121 34.95 8.69 7.39
C VAL A 121 34.28 10.05 7.57
N THR A 122 35.05 11.13 7.41
CA THR A 122 34.52 12.50 7.56
C THR A 122 33.62 12.90 6.39
N CYS A 123 32.67 13.81 6.64
CA CYS A 123 31.80 14.36 5.61
C CYS A 123 32.59 14.97 4.44
N GLN A 124 33.69 15.66 4.71
CA GLN A 124 34.58 16.20 3.68
C GLN A 124 35.16 15.10 2.79
N LYS A 125 35.69 14.03 3.40
CA LYS A 125 36.29 12.92 2.65
C LYS A 125 35.23 12.16 1.86
N THR A 126 34.04 11.98 2.43
CA THR A 126 32.87 11.41 1.75
C THR A 126 32.46 12.22 0.52
N ILE A 127 32.32 13.55 0.63
CA ILE A 127 32.03 14.42 -0.52
C ILE A 127 33.06 14.25 -1.62
N LYS A 128 34.35 14.23 -1.24
CA LYS A 128 35.44 14.06 -2.20
C LYS A 128 35.35 12.70 -2.90
N ILE A 129 35.22 11.61 -2.14
CA ILE A 129 35.14 10.27 -2.69
C ILE A 129 33.95 10.14 -3.66
N LEU A 130 32.77 10.63 -3.26
CA LEU A 130 31.56 10.57 -4.09
C LEU A 130 31.72 11.35 -5.40
N LYS A 131 32.24 12.58 -5.34
CA LYS A 131 32.52 13.39 -6.54
C LYS A 131 33.58 12.76 -7.44
N ASP A 132 34.70 12.32 -6.87
CA ASP A 132 35.84 11.77 -7.62
C ASP A 132 35.47 10.44 -8.29
N LYS A 133 34.57 9.66 -7.68
CA LYS A 133 34.10 8.38 -8.21
C LYS A 133 32.81 8.50 -9.03
N GLY A 134 32.22 9.69 -9.13
CA GLY A 134 30.98 9.92 -9.89
C GLY A 134 29.74 9.25 -9.30
N PHE A 135 29.69 9.07 -7.98
CA PHE A 135 28.53 8.53 -7.27
C PHE A 135 27.79 9.62 -6.50
N ASP A 136 26.46 9.60 -6.53
CA ASP A 136 25.63 10.52 -5.73
C ASP A 136 25.30 9.98 -4.33
N GLN A 137 25.52 8.69 -4.11
CA GLN A 137 25.20 8.00 -2.87
C GLN A 137 26.14 6.83 -2.61
N ALA A 138 26.33 6.50 -1.32
CA ALA A 138 27.08 5.35 -0.87
C ALA A 138 26.41 4.72 0.37
N PRO A 139 26.33 3.38 0.47
CA PRO A 139 26.02 2.71 1.72
C PRO A 139 27.12 2.94 2.75
N VAL A 140 26.72 3.21 3.99
CA VAL A 140 27.63 3.27 5.13
C VAL A 140 27.68 1.86 5.73
N VAL A 141 28.86 1.25 5.69
CA VAL A 141 29.08 -0.14 6.12
C VAL A 141 30.22 -0.15 7.13
N ASP A 142 30.05 -0.84 8.25
CA ASP A 142 31.10 -0.95 9.26
C ASP A 142 32.17 -2.01 8.89
N GLU A 143 33.18 -2.15 9.74
CA GLU A 143 34.27 -3.12 9.53
C GLU A 143 33.80 -4.58 9.63
N ALA A 144 32.68 -4.84 10.30
CA ALA A 144 32.07 -6.17 10.39
C ALA A 144 31.18 -6.49 9.16
N GLY A 145 30.97 -5.53 8.27
CA GLY A 145 30.12 -5.67 7.08
C GLY A 145 28.65 -5.35 7.32
N LEU A 146 28.28 -4.80 8.49
CA LEU A 146 26.91 -4.39 8.78
C LEU A 146 26.58 -3.07 8.06
N ILE A 147 25.44 -3.05 7.36
CA ILE A 147 24.93 -1.86 6.70
C ILE A 147 24.25 -0.98 7.75
N LEU A 148 24.84 0.18 8.03
CA LEU A 148 24.35 1.14 9.02
C LEU A 148 23.37 2.15 8.42
N GLY A 149 23.41 2.36 7.10
CA GLY A 149 22.53 3.27 6.40
C GLY A 149 23.08 3.72 5.06
N MET A 150 22.65 4.91 4.62
CA MET A 150 23.03 5.51 3.35
C MET A 150 23.47 6.95 3.57
N VAL A 151 24.49 7.36 2.83
CA VAL A 151 24.89 8.77 2.71
C VAL A 151 24.69 9.23 1.27
N THR A 152 24.15 10.43 1.08
CA THR A 152 23.98 11.05 -0.24
C THR A 152 24.71 12.38 -0.31
N LEU A 153 25.31 12.68 -1.46
CA LEU A 153 26.06 13.91 -1.68
C LEU A 153 25.19 15.15 -1.42
N GLY A 154 23.94 15.12 -1.89
CA GLY A 154 22.97 16.19 -1.69
C GLY A 154 22.66 16.45 -0.21
N ASN A 155 22.38 15.40 0.57
CA ASN A 155 22.03 15.56 1.98
C ASN A 155 23.21 16.05 2.84
N VAL A 156 24.42 15.57 2.56
CA VAL A 156 25.63 16.01 3.28
C VAL A 156 25.91 17.49 3.00
N LEU A 157 25.86 17.92 1.74
CA LEU A 157 26.08 19.33 1.38
C LEU A 157 25.01 20.24 2.00
N ALA A 158 23.74 19.85 1.91
CA ALA A 158 22.64 20.61 2.51
C ALA A 158 22.80 20.75 4.04
N SER A 159 23.21 19.68 4.72
CA SER A 159 23.41 19.67 6.17
C SER A 159 24.59 20.53 6.62
N ILE A 160 25.66 20.61 5.81
CA ILE A 160 26.80 21.50 6.06
C ILE A 160 26.40 22.96 5.87
N LEU A 161 25.70 23.28 4.76
CA LEU A 161 25.23 24.64 4.48
C LEU A 161 24.24 25.14 5.54
N ALA A 162 23.41 24.25 6.07
CA ALA A 162 22.49 24.53 7.18
C ALA A 162 23.19 24.61 8.55
N GLY A 163 24.51 24.38 8.63
CA GLY A 163 25.27 24.41 9.89
C GLY A 163 24.96 23.26 10.85
N LYS A 164 24.27 22.21 10.41
CA LYS A 164 23.90 21.05 11.25
C LYS A 164 25.08 20.12 11.52
N ILE A 165 25.98 20.01 10.55
CA ILE A 165 27.19 19.17 10.61
C ILE A 165 28.40 19.97 10.10
N LYS A 166 29.58 19.63 10.59
CA LYS A 166 30.85 20.21 10.13
C LYS A 166 31.51 19.28 9.11
N LEU A 167 32.36 19.86 8.25
CA LEU A 167 33.15 19.08 7.28
C LEU A 167 34.04 18.01 7.94
N SER A 168 34.50 18.27 9.16
CA SER A 168 35.33 17.36 9.97
C SER A 168 34.53 16.28 10.71
N ASP A 169 33.20 16.40 10.77
CA ASP A 169 32.38 15.42 11.47
C ASP A 169 32.38 14.08 10.71
N PRO A 170 32.32 12.93 11.41
CA PRO A 170 32.14 11.63 10.77
C PRO A 170 30.73 11.51 10.17
N VAL A 171 30.57 10.69 9.13
CA VAL A 171 29.27 10.45 8.47
C VAL A 171 28.25 9.72 9.37
N SER A 172 28.69 9.11 10.47
CA SER A 172 27.81 8.47 11.45
C SER A 172 27.12 9.44 12.40
N LYS A 173 27.52 10.71 12.41
CA LYS A 173 26.94 11.76 13.26
C LYS A 173 25.69 12.34 12.61
#